data_AF-A0A9C8I8M5-F1
#
_entry.id   AF-A0A9C8I8M5-F1
#
_cell.length_a   1.000
_cell.length_b   1.000
_cell.length_c   1.000
_cell.angle_alpha   90.00
_cell.angle_beta   90.00
_cell.angle_gamma   90.00
#
_symmetry.space_group_name_H-M   'P 1'
#
loop_
_entity.id
_entity.type
_entity.pdbx_description
1 polymer ?
#
loop_
_entity_poly.entity_id
_entity_poly.type
_entity_poly.pdbx_seq_one_letter_code
_entity_poly.pdbx_strand_id
1 'polypeptide(L)' 'MPVKKYKPYTPSRRFMTTLVNPEIERENKPEKSLVVGKKSSGGRNNRGRTTVRFLGG' A
#
# COMPACT_ATOMS: atom_id res chain seq x y z
N MET A 1 6.09 17.45 -1.32
CA MET A 1 6.58 16.07 -1.51
C MET A 1 7.07 15.91 -2.95
N PRO A 2 8.35 15.57 -3.17
CA PRO A 2 8.85 15.30 -4.51
C PRO A 2 8.18 14.06 -5.12
N VAL A 3 7.85 14.14 -6.41
CA VAL A 3 7.23 13.04 -7.16
C VAL A 3 8.23 12.49 -8.18
N LYS A 4 8.56 11.20 -8.09
CA LYS A 4 9.45 10.53 -9.03
C LYS A 4 8.67 10.04 -10.24
N LYS A 5 9.06 10.54 -11.41
CA LYS A 5 8.64 10.02 -12.72
C LYS A 5 9.67 9.01 -13.20
N TYR A 6 9.22 7.88 -13.75
CA TYR A 6 10.10 6.83 -14.26
C TYR A 6 10.37 7.03 -15.76
N LYS A 7 11.52 6.55 -16.24
CA LYS A 7 11.75 6.38 -17.69
C LYS A 7 10.71 5.39 -18.24
N PRO A 8 10.09 5.64 -19.41
CA PRO A 8 9.03 4.79 -19.96
C PRO A 8 9.61 3.54 -20.64
N TYR A 9 10.30 2.69 -19.88
CA TYR A 9 10.91 1.47 -20.41
C TYR A 9 9.94 0.29 -20.51
N THR A 10 8.73 0.41 -19.94
CA THR A 10 7.57 -0.46 -20.19
C THR A 10 6.30 0.39 -20.33
N PRO A 11 5.25 -0.10 -21.03
CA PRO A 11 3.99 0.64 -21.18
C PRO A 11 3.36 1.04 -19.84
N SER A 12 3.38 0.13 -18.85
CA SER A 12 2.79 0.36 -17.53
C SER A 12 3.50 1.46 -16.74
N ARG A 13 4.80 1.68 -16.98
CA ARG A 13 5.59 2.71 -16.27
C ARG A 13 5.50 4.10 -16.88
N ARG A 14 4.86 4.26 -18.05
CA ARG A 14 4.77 5.56 -18.76
C ARG A 14 4.07 6.65 -17.94
N PHE A 15 3.02 6.27 -17.21
CA PHE A 15 2.20 7.20 -16.42
C PHE A 15 2.35 6.97 -14.91
N MET A 16 3.09 5.94 -14.50
CA MET A 16 3.32 5.64 -13.10
C MET A 16 4.21 6.70 -12.47
N THR A 17 3.80 7.19 -11.31
CA THR A 17 4.58 8.09 -10.46
C THR A 17 4.59 7.58 -9.03
N THR A 18 5.68 7.81 -8.33
CA THR A 18 5.80 7.47 -6.90
C THR A 18 6.14 8.72 -6.09
N LEU A 19 5.63 8.78 -4.87
CA LEU A 19 6.02 9.80 -3.89
C LEU A 19 7.39 9.44 -3.33
N VAL A 20 8.29 10.42 -3.27
CA VAL A 20 9.62 10.26 -2.65
C VAL A 20 9.59 10.95 -1.30
N ASN A 21 9.81 10.17 -0.23
CA ASN A 21 9.83 10.66 1.14
C ASN A 21 11.12 10.18 1.83
N PRO A 22 12.24 10.91 1.69
CA PRO A 22 13.56 10.44 2.10
C PRO A 22 13.68 10.23 3.62
N GLU A 23 12.93 11.00 4.41
CA GLU A 23 12.87 10.86 5.88
C GLU A 23 12.24 9.52 6.28
N ILE A 24 11.10 9.17 5.67
CA ILE A 24 10.39 7.91 5.94
C ILE A 24 11.17 6.71 5.38
N GLU A 25 11.76 6.83 4.20
CA GLU A 25 12.52 5.74 3.57
C GLU A 25 13.76 5.33 4.38
N ARG A 26 14.39 6.28 5.09
CA ARG A 26 15.56 6.00 5.95
C ARG A 26 15.19 5.24 7.22
N GLU A 27 14.04 5.56 7.79
CA GLU A 27 13.53 5.02 9.06
C GLU A 27 12.34 4.06 8.85
N ASN A 28 12.37 3.28 7.77
CA ASN A 28 11.26 2.44 7.29
C ASN A 28 10.96 1.20 8.18
N LYS A 29 11.38 1.21 9.44
CA LYS A 29 11.14 0.13 10.41
C LYS A 29 10.33 0.67 11.59
N PRO A 30 9.10 0.17 11.81
CA PRO A 30 8.32 0.57 12.96
C PRO A 30 8.90 -0.02 14.25
N GLU A 31 8.62 0.63 15.38
CA GLU A 31 9.01 0.14 16.69
C GLU A 31 8.24 -1.13 17.06
N LYS A 32 8.96 -2.22 17.35
CA LYS A 32 8.38 -3.57 17.47
C LYS A 32 7.35 -3.71 18.58
N SER A 33 7.52 -2.99 19.69
CA SER A 33 6.61 -3.00 20.85
C SER A 33 5.25 -2.38 20.56
N LEU A 34 5.18 -1.48 19.56
CA LEU A 34 3.98 -0.71 19.24
C LEU A 34 3.18 -1.29 18.06
N VAL A 35 3.66 -2.36 17.43
CA VAL A 35 3.00 -2.98 16.28
C VAL A 35 2.10 -4.14 16.69
N VAL A 36 0.90 -4.19 16.13
CA VAL A 36 -0.04 -5.30 16.24
C VAL A 36 -0.41 -5.86 14.87
N GLY A 37 -0.74 -7.15 14.81
CA GLY A 37 -1.17 -7.79 13.56
C GLY A 37 -2.54 -7.28 13.11
N LYS A 38 -2.63 -6.75 11.89
CA LYS A 38 -3.89 -6.32 11.27
C LYS A 38 -4.45 -7.42 10.37
N LYS A 39 -5.61 -7.98 10.73
CA LYS A 39 -6.31 -8.98 9.91
C LYS A 39 -7.03 -8.31 8.74
N SER A 40 -6.88 -8.86 7.53
CA SER A 40 -7.67 -8.44 6.37
C SER A 40 -9.05 -9.10 6.40
N SER A 41 -10.11 -8.33 6.17
CA SER A 41 -11.48 -8.86 6.11
C SER A 41 -11.87 -9.35 4.71
N GLY A 42 -11.13 -8.96 3.66
CA GLY A 42 -11.45 -9.29 2.28
C GLY A 42 -12.87 -8.87 1.86
N GLY A 43 -13.41 -7.79 2.44
CA GLY A 43 -14.77 -7.33 2.19
C GLY A 43 -15.89 -8.15 2.84
N ARG A 44 -15.54 -9.11 3.72
CA ARG A 44 -16.51 -9.98 4.41
C ARG A 44 -16.84 -9.50 5.83
N ASN A 45 -18.08 -9.74 6.25
CA ASN A 45 -18.52 -9.51 7.63
C ASN A 45 -18.29 -10.75 8.54
N ASN A 46 -18.70 -10.65 9.80
CA ASN A 46 -18.62 -11.72 10.81
C ASN A 46 -19.42 -12.99 10.47
N ARG A 47 -20.36 -12.93 9.50
CA ARG A 47 -21.11 -14.07 8.98
C ARG A 47 -20.50 -14.65 7.70
N GLY A 48 -19.31 -14.18 7.30
CA GLY A 48 -18.63 -14.60 6.08
C GLY A 48 -19.24 -14.07 4.79
N ARG A 49 -20.27 -13.22 4.87
CA ARG A 49 -20.96 -12.66 3.69
C ARG A 49 -20.16 -11.48 3.15
N THR A 50 -20.08 -11.37 1.82
CA THR A 50 -19.49 -10.20 1.17
C THR A 50 -20.41 -9.00 1.37
N THR A 51 -19.98 -8.04 2.17
CA THR A 51 -20.71 -6.80 2.41
C THR A 51 -20.17 -5.65 1.58
N VAL A 52 -18.89 -5.72 1.19
CA VAL A 52 -18.26 -4.75 0.29
C VAL A 52 -17.57 -5.52 -0.85
N ARG A 53 -17.93 -5.18 -2.08
CA ARG A 53 -17.40 -5.81 -3.30
C ARG A 53 -16.05 -5.21 -3.69
N PHE A 54 -15.29 -5.95 -4.50
CA PHE A 54 -13.97 -5.54 -5.02
C PHE A 54 -12.91 -5.25 -3.95
N LEU A 55 -13.11 -5.74 -2.73
CA LEU A 55 -12.09 -5.80 -1.68
C LEU A 55 -11.60 -7.23 -1.52
N GLY A 56 -10.30 -7.40 -1.32
CA GLY A 56 -9.66 -8.71 -1.21
C GLY A 56 -8.56 -8.86 -2.24
N GLY A 57 -7.33 -8.83 -1.74
CA GLY A 57 -6.04 -8.92 -2.41
C GLY A 57 -4.97 -8.85 -1.33
#